data_AF-A0AAD4I791-F1
#
_entry.id   AF-A0AAD4I791-F1
#
_cell.length_a   1.000
_cell.length_b   1.000
_cell.length_c   1.000
_cell.angle_alpha   90.00
_cell.angle_beta   90.00
_cell.angle_gamma   90.00
#
_symmetry.space_group_name_H-M   'P 1'
#
loop_
_entity.id
_entity.type
_entity.pdbx_description
1 polymer ?
#
loop_
_entity_poly.entity_id
_entity_poly.type
_entity_poly.pdbx_seq_one_letter_code
_entity_poly.pdbx_strand_id
1 'polypeptide(L)'
;MDDTLARESHTASSFVVSDAQADLEDMPNDYLYPPHLSGPHTVDKSVIAAFPVLHSKVVAAFTCEISLWVDVAKIFVQLPSDETDSYFLKVWISGKNAQGRE
;
A
#
# COMPACT_ATOMS: atom_id res chain seq x y z
N MET A 1 20.20 -51.79 15.29
CA MET A 1 18.72 -51.80 15.39
C MET A 1 18.40 -51.28 16.77
N ASP A 2 17.84 -50.06 16.77
CA ASP A 2 17.02 -49.43 17.81
C ASP A 2 17.74 -48.94 19.09
N ASP A 3 18.00 -47.63 19.22
CA ASP A 3 17.11 -46.59 19.80
C ASP A 3 16.90 -46.81 21.31
N THR A 4 17.36 -45.93 22.21
CA THR A 4 16.64 -44.70 22.57
C THR A 4 17.50 -43.85 23.52
N LEU A 5 17.71 -42.58 23.17
CA LEU A 5 18.38 -41.56 23.99
C LEU A 5 17.34 -40.86 24.88
N ALA A 6 17.41 -41.05 26.20
CA ALA A 6 16.50 -40.40 27.15
C ALA A 6 17.02 -39.02 27.57
N ARG A 7 16.41 -38.00 26.94
CA ARG A 7 16.34 -36.55 27.23
C ARG A 7 16.94 -36.07 28.57
N GLU A 8 17.95 -35.22 28.47
CA GLU A 8 18.33 -34.26 29.51
C GLU A 8 17.41 -33.03 29.43
N SER A 9 16.73 -32.73 30.53
CA SER A 9 15.91 -31.53 30.72
C SER A 9 16.82 -30.31 30.94
N HIS A 10 16.93 -29.44 29.94
CA HIS A 10 17.50 -28.11 30.13
C HIS A 10 16.38 -27.12 30.44
N THR A 11 16.30 -26.73 31.71
CA THR A 11 15.53 -25.59 32.21
C THR A 11 15.95 -24.32 31.47
N ALA A 12 15.03 -23.73 30.71
CA ALA A 12 15.23 -22.44 30.07
C ALA A 12 15.24 -21.35 31.15
N SER A 13 16.38 -20.65 31.24
CA SER A 13 16.60 -19.48 32.08
C SER A 13 15.54 -18.41 31.83
N SER A 14 14.83 -17.97 32.86
CA SER A 14 13.83 -16.91 32.73
C SER A 14 14.53 -15.58 32.52
N PHE A 15 14.45 -15.03 31.31
CA PHE A 15 14.84 -13.65 31.07
C PHE A 15 13.70 -12.73 31.52
N VAL A 16 14.01 -11.79 32.41
CA VAL A 16 13.08 -10.77 32.90
C VAL A 16 12.82 -9.75 31.79
N VAL A 17 11.63 -9.80 31.20
CA VAL A 17 11.11 -8.84 30.21
C VAL A 17 10.42 -7.70 30.95
N SER A 18 11.14 -6.96 31.80
CA SER A 18 10.50 -5.91 32.61
C SER A 18 10.78 -4.48 32.14
N ASP A 19 11.82 -4.26 31.32
CA ASP A 19 12.23 -2.89 30.93
C ASP A 19 11.92 -2.53 29.47
N ALA A 20 11.36 -3.45 28.68
CA ALA A 20 11.01 -3.19 27.27
C ALA A 20 9.58 -2.64 27.08
N GLN A 21 8.78 -2.52 28.14
CA GLN A 21 7.37 -2.09 28.05
C GLN A 21 7.13 -0.62 28.46
N ALA A 22 8.14 0.09 28.94
CA ALA A 22 7.97 1.47 29.43
C ALA A 22 7.96 2.54 28.31
N ASP A 23 8.33 2.18 27.07
CA ASP A 23 8.48 3.13 25.95
C ASP A 23 7.37 3.00 24.89
N LEU A 24 6.20 2.46 25.29
CA LEU A 24 5.03 2.29 24.42
C LEU A 24 4.03 3.46 24.47
N GLU A 25 4.29 4.50 25.28
CA GLU A 25 3.35 5.62 25.48
C GLU A 25 3.65 6.87 24.61
N ASP A 26 4.40 6.75 23.53
CA ASP A 26 4.47 7.79 22.50
C ASP A 26 4.67 7.20 21.09
N MET A 27 3.86 6.18 20.76
CA MET A 27 3.72 5.81 19.36
C MET A 27 2.97 6.97 18.68
N PRO A 28 3.56 7.70 17.72
CA PRO A 28 2.84 8.76 17.02
C PRO A 28 1.59 8.11 16.44
N ASN A 29 0.44 8.55 16.93
CA ASN A 29 -0.84 8.18 16.34
C ASN A 29 -0.95 8.98 15.05
N ASP A 30 -0.16 8.57 14.06
CA ASP A 30 -0.31 8.98 12.68
C ASP A 30 -1.68 8.44 12.27
N TYR A 31 -2.71 9.24 12.51
CA TYR A 31 -4.00 9.04 11.90
C TYR A 31 -3.75 8.91 10.41
N LEU A 32 -3.82 7.68 9.90
CA LEU A 32 -3.81 7.41 8.46
C LEU A 32 -5.12 7.97 7.91
N TYR A 33 -5.13 9.28 7.65
CA TYR A 33 -6.26 9.92 7.02
C TYR A 33 -6.46 9.26 5.64
N PRO A 34 -7.71 8.93 5.27
CA PRO A 34 -7.98 8.41 3.94
C PRO A 34 -7.50 9.42 2.89
N PRO A 35 -6.95 8.96 1.76
CA PRO A 35 -6.46 9.84 0.72
C PRO A 35 -7.59 10.76 0.24
N HIS A 36 -7.32 12.07 0.18
CA HIS A 36 -8.29 13.06 -0.26
C HIS A 36 -8.42 13.01 -1.78
N LEU A 37 -9.58 12.61 -2.29
CA LEU A 37 -9.86 12.65 -3.73
C LEU A 37 -10.08 14.10 -4.21
N SER A 38 -9.26 14.54 -5.16
CA SER A 38 -9.28 15.84 -5.82
C SER A 38 -9.47 15.65 -7.33
N GLY A 39 -10.57 16.21 -7.85
CA GLY A 39 -10.82 16.32 -9.29
C GLY A 39 -10.87 15.00 -10.09
N PRO A 40 -11.45 15.02 -11.30
CA PRO A 40 -11.39 13.88 -12.20
C PRO A 40 -9.96 13.69 -12.74
N HIS A 41 -9.52 12.43 -12.85
CA HIS A 41 -8.24 12.05 -13.44
C HIS A 41 -8.45 11.25 -14.73
N THR A 42 -7.66 11.52 -15.77
CA THR A 42 -7.71 10.75 -17.03
C THR A 42 -6.67 9.65 -16.99
N VAL A 43 -7.10 8.39 -17.05
CA VAL A 43 -6.20 7.23 -17.05
C VAL A 43 -5.74 6.91 -18.47
N ASP A 44 -4.43 6.80 -18.68
CA ASP A 44 -3.87 6.42 -19.99
C ASP A 44 -4.28 5.01 -20.40
N LYS A 45 -4.54 4.78 -21.70
CA LYS A 45 -4.97 3.48 -22.23
C LYS A 45 -3.97 2.36 -21.94
N SER A 46 -2.68 2.67 -21.89
CA SER A 46 -1.60 1.72 -21.60
C SER A 46 -1.67 1.24 -20.15
N VAL A 47 -2.09 2.12 -19.22
CA VAL A 47 -2.32 1.74 -17.81
C VAL A 47 -3.55 0.83 -17.71
N ILE A 48 -4.62 1.14 -18.44
CA ILE A 48 -5.82 0.29 -18.48
C ILE A 48 -5.48 -1.10 -19.02
N ALA A 49 -4.66 -1.17 -20.06
CA ALA A 49 -4.19 -2.43 -20.63
C ALA A 49 -3.29 -3.24 -19.70
N ALA A 50 -2.69 -2.60 -18.69
CA ALA A 50 -1.82 -3.22 -17.69
C ALA A 50 -2.58 -3.69 -16.44
N PHE A 51 -3.91 -3.55 -16.39
CA PHE A 51 -4.67 -4.03 -15.23
C PHE A 51 -4.54 -5.55 -15.04
N PRO A 52 -4.43 -6.00 -13.77
CA PRO A 52 -4.20 -7.41 -13.47
C PRO A 52 -5.38 -8.30 -13.85
N VAL A 53 -6.60 -7.75 -13.83
CA VAL A 53 -7.82 -8.45 -14.25
C VAL A 53 -8.20 -8.00 -15.65
N LEU A 54 -8.14 -8.92 -16.60
CA LEU A 54 -8.52 -8.68 -17.99
C LEU A 54 -10.00 -8.28 -18.12
N HIS A 55 -10.31 -7.47 -19.14
CA HIS A 55 -11.65 -6.95 -19.42
C HIS A 55 -12.25 -6.05 -18.33
N SER A 56 -11.46 -5.63 -17.34
CA SER A 56 -11.86 -4.58 -16.39
C SER A 56 -12.11 -3.26 -17.11
N LYS A 57 -13.13 -2.53 -16.68
CA LYS A 57 -13.51 -1.23 -17.24
C LYS A 57 -13.30 -0.14 -16.21
N VAL A 58 -12.58 0.93 -16.56
CA VAL A 58 -12.51 2.11 -15.68
C VAL A 58 -13.88 2.79 -15.64
N VAL A 59 -14.43 2.98 -14.45
CA VAL A 59 -15.71 3.68 -14.24
C VAL A 59 -15.51 5.10 -13.73
N ALA A 60 -14.46 5.34 -12.95
CA ALA A 60 -14.09 6.66 -12.48
C ALA A 60 -12.60 6.68 -12.08
N ALA A 61 -11.98 7.84 -12.11
CA ALA A 61 -10.65 8.04 -11.56
C ALA A 61 -10.52 9.45 -11.00
N PHE A 62 -9.80 9.58 -9.89
CA PHE A 62 -9.61 10.85 -9.19
C PHE A 62 -8.17 10.99 -8.74
N THR A 63 -7.64 12.21 -8.75
CA THR A 63 -6.32 12.47 -8.17
C THR A 63 -6.43 12.40 -6.64
N CYS A 64 -5.45 11.84 -5.94
CA CYS A 64 -5.45 11.67 -4.48
C CYS A 64 -4.40 12.55 -3.81
N GLU A 65 -3.25 12.66 -4.44
CA GLU A 65 -2.10 13.36 -3.89
C GLU A 65 -1.24 13.86 -5.04
N ILE A 66 -0.88 15.13 -4.99
CA ILE A 66 0.07 15.73 -5.90
C ILE A 66 1.20 16.30 -5.05
N SER A 67 2.40 15.82 -5.29
CA SER A 67 3.63 16.36 -4.72
C SER A 67 4.57 16.81 -5.85
N LEU A 68 5.70 17.42 -5.49
CA LEU A 68 6.72 17.84 -6.46
C LEU A 68 7.32 16.66 -7.27
N TRP A 69 7.23 15.44 -6.74
CA TRP A 69 7.93 14.28 -7.28
C TRP A 69 7.00 13.12 -7.64
N VAL A 70 5.75 13.17 -7.18
CA VAL A 70 4.79 12.07 -7.31
C VAL A 70 3.40 12.64 -7.55
N ASP A 71 2.71 12.06 -8.53
CA ASP A 71 1.25 12.17 -8.69
C ASP A 71 0.61 10.82 -8.36
N VAL A 72 -0.46 10.84 -7.57
CA VAL A 72 -1.21 9.64 -7.17
C VAL A 72 -2.65 9.80 -7.61
N ALA A 73 -3.20 8.80 -8.31
CA ALA A 73 -4.61 8.72 -8.63
C ALA A 73 -5.24 7.44 -8.08
N LYS A 74 -6.49 7.51 -7.64
CA LYS A 74 -7.33 6.34 -7.34
C LYS A 74 -8.25 6.08 -8.52
N ILE A 75 -8.23 4.86 -9.02
CA ILE A 75 -8.98 4.41 -10.18
C ILE A 75 -9.99 3.38 -9.71
N PHE A 76 -11.27 3.64 -9.97
CA PHE A 76 -12.35 2.71 -9.74
C PHE A 76 -12.61 1.93 -11.03
N VAL A 77 -12.69 0.61 -10.91
CA VAL A 77 -12.91 -0.29 -12.03
C VAL A 77 -14.11 -1.18 -11.78
N GLN A 78 -14.84 -1.51 -12.84
CA GLN A 78 -15.78 -2.60 -12.86
C GLN A 78 -15.07 -3.84 -13.38
N LEU A 79 -15.07 -4.91 -12.58
CA LEU A 79 -14.53 -6.22 -12.94
C LEU A 79 -15.50 -6.95 -13.88
N PRO A 80 -15.06 -8.02 -14.57
CA PRO A 80 -15.93 -8.84 -15.40
C PRO A 80 -17.08 -9.53 -14.63
N SER A 81 -16.96 -9.63 -13.31
CA SER A 81 -17.99 -10.12 -12.39
C SER A 81 -19.07 -9.08 -12.06
N ASP A 82 -19.02 -7.89 -12.67
CA ASP A 82 -19.81 -6.70 -12.35
C ASP A 82 -19.54 -6.08 -10.97
N GLU A 83 -18.62 -6.66 -10.19
CA GLU A 83 -18.13 -6.09 -8.94
C GLU A 83 -17.27 -4.85 -9.21
N THR A 84 -17.26 -3.92 -8.24
CA THR A 84 -16.39 -2.74 -8.29
C THR A 84 -15.17 -2.95 -7.42
N ASP A 85 -14.01 -2.64 -7.96
CA ASP A 85 -12.73 -2.64 -7.24
C ASP A 85 -12.00 -1.31 -7.45
N SER A 86 -10.90 -1.07 -6.73
CA SER A 86 -10.11 0.14 -6.87
C SER A 86 -8.60 -0.13 -6.87
N TYR A 87 -7.89 0.57 -7.77
CA TYR A 87 -6.45 0.58 -7.86
C TYR A 87 -5.88 1.96 -7.58
N PHE A 88 -4.62 2.03 -7.14
CA PHE A 88 -3.87 3.28 -7.06
C PHE A 88 -2.79 3.31 -8.14
N LEU A 89 -2.75 4.40 -8.91
CA LEU A 89 -1.67 4.70 -9.85
C LEU A 89 -0.75 5.72 -9.21
N LYS A 90 0.53 5.36 -9.02
CA LYS A 90 1.58 6.25 -8.52
C LYS A 90 2.56 6.54 -9.64
N VAL A 91 2.65 7.79 -10.06
CA VAL A 91 3.53 8.23 -11.14
C VAL A 91 4.65 9.08 -10.55
N TRP A 92 5.89 8.68 -10.80
CA TRP A 92 7.06 9.48 -10.44
C TRP A 92 7.31 10.54 -11.50
N ILE A 93 7.30 11.81 -11.09
CA ILE A 93 7.63 12.95 -11.93
C ILE A 93 9.15 13.15 -11.84
N SER A 94 9.87 12.76 -12.89
CA SER A 94 11.29 13.12 -13.01
C SER A 94 11.39 14.61 -13.38
N GLY A 95 12.25 15.36 -12.68
CA GLY A 95 12.40 16.82 -12.78
C GLY A 95 12.73 17.40 -14.16
N LYS A 96 12.83 16.58 -15.21
CA LYS A 96 12.95 17.04 -16.60
C LYS A 96 11.65 17.62 -17.17
N ASN A 97 10.50 17.33 -16.56
CA ASN A 97 9.17 17.74 -17.05
C ASN A 97 8.43 18.69 -16.08
N ALA A 98 9.11 19.26 -15.09
CA ALA A 98 8.51 20.24 -14.18
C ALA A 98 8.25 21.62 -14.83
N GLN A 99 8.76 21.83 -16.05
CA GLN A 99 8.55 23.05 -16.84
C GLN A 99 7.26 22.90 -17.66
N GLY A 100 6.12 23.34 -17.13
CA GLY A 100 4.87 23.38 -17.91
C GLY A 100 3.56 23.36 -17.11
N ARG A 101 3.57 23.67 -15.82
CA ARG A 101 2.34 24.00 -15.07
C ARG A 101 2.36 25.50 -14.78
N GLU A 102 2.06 26.29 -15.81
CA GLU A 102 1.59 27.68 -15.69
C GLU A 102 0.06 27.70 -15.61
#